data_AF-A0A1U8IWM3-F1
#
_entry.id   AF-A0A1U8IWM3-F1
#
_cell.length_a   1.000
_cell.length_b   1.000
_cell.length_c   1.000
_cell.angle_alpha   90.00
_cell.angle_beta   90.00
_cell.angle_gamma   90.00
#
_symmetry.space_group_name_H-M   'P 1'
#
loop_
_entity.id
_entity.type
_entity.pdbx_description
1 polymer ?
#
loop_
_entity_poly.entity_id
_entity_poly.type
_entity_poly.pdbx_seq_one_letter_code
_entity_poly.pdbx_strand_id
1 'polypeptide(L)'
;MSISDSIIDFNHQLYLHPSDTPGTLLVAHQLLGVENYNVWSRTMKIALLAKNKLGFMDGTCSKDMWPEEMGYQWERCNAIVLSWILNTVRKELSVGIVFASSAAAVWSDLSERFHKIDGSRIYFLHREITSSSQGTVSISAYFTKLRLLWDEYDALYLRLLVGVLNLGRMLSMLNNSICFNFLWV
;
A
#
# COMPACT_ATOMS: atom_id res chain seq x y z
N MET A 1 -26.55 -18.13 29.87
CA MET A 1 -25.38 -17.25 29.63
C MET A 1 -24.14 -18.12 29.70
N SER A 2 -23.70 -18.66 28.56
CA SER A 2 -22.35 -19.23 28.44
C SER A 2 -21.57 -18.26 27.57
N ILE A 3 -20.63 -17.54 28.19
CA ILE A 3 -19.56 -16.86 27.48
C ILE A 3 -18.71 -18.00 26.93
N SER A 4 -18.99 -18.43 25.70
CA SER A 4 -17.97 -19.15 24.95
C SER A 4 -16.93 -18.08 24.61
N ASP A 5 -15.84 -18.04 25.36
CA ASP A 5 -14.61 -17.43 24.87
C ASP A 5 -14.26 -18.19 23.59
N SER A 6 -14.72 -17.66 22.45
CA SER A 6 -14.36 -18.17 21.15
C SER A 6 -12.87 -17.86 20.99
N ILE A 7 -12.04 -18.85 21.30
CA ILE A 7 -10.60 -18.78 21.10
C ILE A 7 -10.39 -18.54 19.61
N ILE A 8 -10.06 -17.30 19.27
CA ILE A 8 -9.74 -16.90 17.90
C ILE A 8 -8.42 -17.59 17.56
N ASP A 9 -8.43 -18.42 16.51
CA ASP A 9 -7.23 -19.12 16.05
C ASP A 9 -6.10 -18.13 15.72
N PHE A 10 -4.86 -18.53 15.95
CA PHE A 10 -3.71 -17.65 15.74
C PHE A 10 -3.50 -17.25 14.27
N ASN A 11 -4.03 -18.03 13.32
CA ASN A 11 -4.02 -17.68 11.88
C ASN A 11 -5.22 -16.83 11.47
N HIS A 12 -6.15 -16.56 12.37
CA HIS A 12 -7.34 -15.78 12.07
C HIS A 12 -6.99 -14.30 11.86
N GLN A 13 -7.62 -13.64 10.88
CA GLN A 13 -7.34 -12.23 10.57
C GLN A 13 -7.65 -11.29 11.75
N LEU A 14 -8.66 -11.63 12.57
CA LEU A 14 -9.02 -10.88 13.77
C LEU A 14 -8.18 -11.22 15.01
N TYR A 15 -7.22 -12.12 14.92
CA TYR A 15 -6.32 -12.44 16.03
C TYR A 15 -5.34 -11.29 16.27
N LEU A 16 -5.23 -10.80 17.50
CA LEU A 16 -4.21 -9.81 17.88
C LEU A 16 -3.11 -10.52 18.65
N HIS A 17 -1.92 -10.57 18.06
CA HIS A 17 -0.77 -11.15 18.73
C HIS A 17 -0.33 -10.23 19.89
N PRO A 18 0.16 -10.74 21.03
CA PRO A 18 0.63 -9.90 22.14
C PRO A 18 1.72 -8.87 21.76
N SER A 19 2.46 -9.11 20.67
CA SER A 19 3.44 -8.16 20.12
C SER A 19 2.85 -7.10 19.18
N ASP A 20 1.54 -7.15 18.91
CA ASP A 20 0.84 -6.16 18.09
C ASP A 20 0.49 -4.94 18.93
N THR A 21 1.52 -4.18 19.29
CA THR A 21 1.33 -2.95 20.06
C THR A 21 1.24 -1.74 19.13
N PRO A 22 0.43 -0.71 19.47
CA PRO A 22 0.34 0.51 18.67
C PRO A 22 1.70 1.19 18.44
N GLY A 23 2.58 1.18 19.45
CA GLY A 23 3.89 1.84 19.42
C GLY A 23 4.99 1.10 18.67
N THR A 24 4.73 -0.09 18.13
CA THR A 24 5.74 -0.83 17.35
C THR A 24 6.01 -0.11 16.03
N LEU A 25 7.28 0.18 15.78
CA LEU A 25 7.73 0.69 14.49
C LEU A 25 7.76 -0.46 13.47
N LEU A 26 6.68 -0.61 12.69
CA LEU A 26 6.59 -1.66 11.65
C LEU A 26 7.59 -1.46 10.50
N VAL A 27 7.94 -0.20 10.22
CA VAL A 27 8.84 0.16 9.14
C VAL A 27 9.68 1.35 9.54
N ALA A 28 10.97 1.27 9.23
CA ALA A 28 11.91 2.36 9.49
C ALA A 28 11.71 3.59 8.58
N HIS A 29 11.05 3.41 7.43
CA HIS A 29 10.80 4.48 6.48
C HIS A 29 9.60 5.29 6.93
N GLN A 30 9.78 6.59 7.18
CA GLN A 30 8.67 7.52 7.39
C GLN A 30 8.16 8.01 6.02
N LEU A 31 6.84 8.05 5.80
CA LEU A 31 6.25 8.65 4.62
C LEU A 31 6.55 10.15 4.62
N LEU A 32 7.39 10.54 3.67
CA LEU A 32 7.76 11.92 3.45
C LEU A 32 6.75 12.56 2.49
N GLY A 33 6.47 11.90 1.37
CA GLY A 33 5.57 12.43 0.36
C GLY A 33 5.64 11.58 -0.89
N VAL A 34 5.46 12.22 -2.05
CA VAL A 34 5.52 11.54 -3.36
C VAL A 34 6.89 10.88 -3.57
N GLU A 35 7.96 11.52 -3.08
CA GLU A 35 9.35 11.14 -3.29
C GLU A 35 9.71 9.75 -2.76
N ASN A 36 9.02 9.27 -1.72
CA ASN A 36 9.33 7.99 -1.08
C ASN A 36 8.10 7.09 -0.89
N TYR A 37 6.94 7.50 -1.38
CA TYR A 37 5.70 6.74 -1.25
C TYR A 37 5.82 5.30 -1.76
N ASN A 38 6.54 5.07 -2.87
CA ASN A 38 6.71 3.72 -3.43
C ASN A 38 7.45 2.77 -2.48
N VAL A 39 8.52 3.24 -1.85
CA VAL A 39 9.32 2.46 -0.91
C VAL A 39 8.53 2.26 0.39
N TRP A 40 7.95 3.34 0.93
CA TRP A 40 7.13 3.30 2.13
C TRP A 40 5.93 2.35 1.98
N SER A 41 5.16 2.49 0.90
CA SER A 41 3.97 1.67 0.68
C SER A 41 4.31 0.19 0.50
N ARG A 42 5.39 -0.11 -0.22
CA ARG A 42 5.85 -1.50 -0.40
C ARG A 42 6.25 -2.13 0.93
N THR A 43 7.01 -1.40 1.74
CA THR A 43 7.51 -1.90 3.02
C THR A 43 6.38 -2.05 4.05
N MET A 44 5.41 -1.14 4.10
CA MET A 44 4.17 -1.31 4.89
C MET A 44 3.39 -2.57 4.48
N LYS A 45 3.17 -2.79 3.17
CA LYS A 45 2.45 -3.99 2.69
C LYS A 45 3.15 -5.28 3.12
N ILE A 46 4.48 -5.35 3.04
CA ILE A 46 5.25 -6.52 3.48
C ILE A 46 5.08 -6.74 4.98
N ALA A 47 5.21 -5.68 5.79
CA ALA A 47 5.14 -5.77 7.23
C ALA A 47 3.75 -6.22 7.72
N LEU A 48 2.67 -5.69 7.13
CA LEU A 48 1.31 -6.13 7.45
C LEU A 48 0.98 -7.52 6.93
N LEU A 49 1.53 -7.92 5.78
CA LEU A 49 1.35 -9.28 5.27
C LEU A 49 1.96 -10.29 6.25
N ALA A 50 3.16 -10.03 6.75
CA ALA A 50 3.81 -10.88 7.76
C ALA A 50 3.01 -10.99 9.08
N LYS A 51 2.17 -9.98 9.38
CA LYS A 51 1.32 -9.91 10.56
C LYS A 51 -0.11 -10.44 10.31
N ASN A 52 -0.43 -10.89 9.09
CA ASN A 52 -1.79 -11.24 8.67
C ASN A 52 -2.81 -10.09 8.83
N LYS A 53 -2.36 -8.84 8.59
CA LYS A 53 -3.17 -7.62 8.72
C LYS A 53 -3.34 -6.82 7.43
N LEU A 54 -2.81 -7.33 6.31
CA LEU A 54 -2.89 -6.64 5.02
C LEU A 54 -4.35 -6.34 4.62
N GLY A 55 -5.28 -7.24 4.93
CA GLY A 55 -6.69 -7.09 4.57
C GLY A 55 -7.38 -5.86 5.15
N PHE A 56 -6.95 -5.39 6.33
CA PHE A 56 -7.49 -4.17 6.95
C PHE A 56 -7.04 -2.90 6.21
N MET A 57 -5.89 -2.96 5.54
CA MET A 57 -5.31 -1.84 4.79
C MET A 57 -5.86 -1.76 3.36
N ASP A 58 -6.01 -2.90 2.68
CA ASP A 58 -6.52 -2.92 1.29
C ASP A 58 -8.06 -3.01 1.21
N GLY A 59 -8.74 -3.19 2.35
CA GLY A 59 -10.20 -3.26 2.44
C GLY A 59 -10.77 -4.65 2.16
N THR A 60 -9.94 -5.66 1.87
CA THR A 60 -10.39 -7.05 1.72
C THR A 60 -10.85 -7.67 3.03
N CYS A 61 -10.47 -7.09 4.18
CA CYS A 61 -11.00 -7.41 5.51
C CYS A 61 -12.00 -6.35 5.99
N SER A 62 -13.20 -6.30 5.40
CA SER A 62 -14.25 -5.36 5.85
C SER A 62 -14.97 -5.86 7.11
N LYS A 63 -15.59 -4.92 7.84
CA LYS A 63 -16.34 -5.23 9.06
C LYS A 63 -17.55 -6.12 8.77
N ASP A 64 -18.21 -5.91 7.63
CA ASP A 64 -19.44 -6.61 7.24
C ASP A 64 -19.24 -8.09 6.91
N MET A 65 -17.99 -8.55 6.77
CA MET A 65 -17.68 -9.98 6.56
C MET A 65 -17.77 -10.80 7.84
N TRP A 66 -17.88 -10.15 9.00
CA TRP A 66 -17.85 -10.80 10.30
C TRP A 66 -19.19 -10.69 11.01
N PRO A 67 -19.55 -11.68 11.85
CA PRO A 67 -20.69 -11.57 12.73
C PRO A 67 -20.61 -10.32 13.63
N GLU A 68 -21.75 -9.77 14.01
CA GLU A 68 -21.83 -8.55 14.82
C GLU A 68 -21.05 -8.68 16.15
N GLU A 69 -21.02 -9.89 16.72
CA GLU A 69 -20.30 -10.22 17.95
C GLU A 69 -18.77 -10.04 17.81
N MET A 70 -18.24 -10.15 16.59
CA MET A 70 -16.83 -9.94 16.29
C MET A 70 -16.51 -8.48 15.92
N GLY A 71 -17.51 -7.61 15.86
CA GLY A 71 -17.36 -6.20 15.47
C GLY A 71 -16.35 -5.46 16.33
N TYR A 72 -16.40 -5.63 17.65
CA TYR A 72 -15.43 -5.02 18.57
C TYR A 72 -14.00 -5.51 18.33
N GLN A 73 -13.82 -6.80 18.06
CA GLN A 73 -12.50 -7.36 17.79
C GLN A 73 -11.93 -6.86 16.45
N TRP A 74 -12.78 -6.72 15.43
CA TRP A 74 -12.41 -6.10 14.17
C TRP A 74 -11.97 -4.64 14.38
N GLU A 75 -12.71 -3.86 15.17
CA GLU A 75 -12.37 -2.46 15.48
C GLU A 75 -11.01 -2.36 16.17
N ARG A 76 -10.69 -3.27 17.11
CA ARG A 76 -9.36 -3.32 17.74
C ARG A 76 -8.25 -3.58 16.73
N CYS A 77 -8.44 -4.53 15.81
CA CYS A 77 -7.46 -4.82 14.76
C CYS A 77 -7.27 -3.61 13.83
N ASN A 78 -8.36 -2.99 13.41
CA ASN A 78 -8.33 -1.80 12.58
C ASN A 78 -7.61 -0.63 13.27
N ALA A 79 -7.85 -0.41 14.58
CA ALA A 79 -7.18 0.62 15.35
C ALA A 79 -5.66 0.39 15.48
N ILE A 80 -5.21 -0.86 15.60
CA ILE A 80 -3.78 -1.21 15.59
C ILE A 80 -3.16 -0.89 14.24
N VAL A 81 -3.79 -1.30 13.14
CA VAL A 81 -3.29 -1.03 11.78
C VAL A 81 -3.25 0.47 11.51
N LEU A 82 -4.28 1.20 11.91
CA LEU A 82 -4.33 2.65 11.81
C LEU A 82 -3.17 3.31 12.60
N SER A 83 -2.93 2.87 13.83
CA SER A 83 -1.83 3.37 14.67
C SER A 83 -0.47 3.17 13.99
N TRP A 84 -0.26 2.01 13.37
CA TRP A 84 0.98 1.75 12.64
C TRP A 84 1.15 2.63 11.40
N ILE A 85 0.07 2.88 10.65
CA ILE A 85 0.10 3.82 9.53
C ILE A 85 0.46 5.21 10.06
N LEU A 86 -0.26 5.72 11.06
CA LEU A 86 -0.03 7.06 11.63
C LEU A 86 1.39 7.24 12.18
N ASN A 87 1.95 6.23 12.85
CA ASN A 87 3.30 6.28 13.40
C ASN A 87 4.40 6.31 12.33
N THR A 88 4.08 5.97 11.09
CA THR A 88 5.04 5.96 9.97
C THR A 88 4.81 7.12 9.02
N VAL A 89 3.91 8.06 9.32
CA VAL A 89 3.62 9.24 8.48
C VAL A 89 4.22 10.49 9.12
N ARG A 90 4.81 11.39 8.32
CA ARG A 90 5.26 12.70 8.82
C ARG A 90 4.11 13.46 9.47
N LYS A 91 4.37 14.13 10.60
CA LYS A 91 3.34 14.84 11.38
C LYS A 91 2.53 15.82 10.53
N GLU A 92 3.18 16.55 9.63
CA GLU A 92 2.55 17.50 8.69
C GLU A 92 1.51 16.84 7.78
N LEU A 93 1.76 15.60 7.36
CA LEU A 93 0.84 14.82 6.53
C LEU A 93 -0.25 14.14 7.35
N SER A 94 -0.03 13.96 8.65
CA SER A 94 -0.95 13.25 9.55
C SER A 94 -2.19 14.06 9.95
N VAL A 95 -2.14 15.40 9.84
CA VAL A 95 -3.17 16.33 10.37
C VAL A 95 -4.58 16.02 9.84
N GLY A 96 -4.70 15.53 8.61
CA GLY A 96 -5.99 15.18 7.99
C GLY A 96 -6.46 13.74 8.22
N ILE A 97 -5.57 12.83 8.64
CA ILE A 97 -5.86 11.39 8.74
C ILE A 97 -6.00 10.89 10.17
N VAL A 98 -5.61 11.68 11.18
CA VAL A 98 -5.72 11.31 12.61
C VAL A 98 -7.17 11.07 13.04
N PHE A 99 -8.15 11.71 12.39
CA PHE A 99 -9.58 11.53 12.69
C PHE A 99 -10.25 10.40 11.92
N ALA A 100 -9.52 9.68 11.07
CA ALA A 100 -10.08 8.60 10.29
C ALA A 100 -10.38 7.38 11.17
N SER A 101 -11.55 6.77 10.96
CA SER A 101 -11.97 5.56 11.68
C SER A 101 -11.55 4.27 10.98
N SER A 102 -11.04 4.33 9.75
CA SER A 102 -10.73 3.18 8.91
C SER A 102 -9.30 3.25 8.39
N ALA A 103 -8.52 2.20 8.66
CA ALA A 103 -7.17 2.04 8.11
C ALA A 103 -7.20 1.99 6.58
N ALA A 104 -8.20 1.33 5.99
CA ALA A 104 -8.38 1.27 4.55
C ALA A 104 -8.65 2.65 3.93
N ALA A 105 -9.47 3.47 4.59
CA ALA A 105 -9.76 4.83 4.12
C ALA A 105 -8.50 5.71 4.14
N VAL A 106 -7.72 5.67 5.23
CA VAL A 106 -6.43 6.38 5.32
C VAL A 106 -5.47 5.89 4.25
N TRP A 107 -5.37 4.58 4.07
CA TRP A 107 -4.49 4.00 3.07
C TRP A 107 -4.86 4.45 1.65
N SER A 108 -6.16 4.47 1.32
CA SER A 108 -6.66 4.95 0.04
C SER A 108 -6.35 6.44 -0.18
N ASP A 109 -6.57 7.28 0.82
CA ASP A 109 -6.29 8.73 0.75
C ASP A 109 -4.79 9.01 0.56
N LEU A 110 -3.93 8.33 1.33
CA LEU A 110 -2.47 8.44 1.15
C LEU A 110 -2.03 7.95 -0.23
N SER A 111 -2.66 6.88 -0.73
CA SER A 111 -2.41 6.40 -2.08
C SER A 111 -2.85 7.41 -3.11
N GLU A 112 -4.05 7.95 -3.05
CA GLU A 112 -4.52 8.94 -4.03
C GLU A 112 -3.63 10.18 -4.08
N ARG A 113 -3.17 10.67 -2.92
CA ARG A 113 -2.34 11.87 -2.81
C ARG A 113 -0.90 11.65 -3.29
N PHE A 114 -0.29 10.53 -2.94
CA PHE A 114 1.15 10.32 -3.08
C PHE A 114 1.55 9.23 -4.08
N HIS A 115 0.62 8.37 -4.49
CA HIS A 115 0.84 7.38 -5.54
C HIS A 115 0.82 8.06 -6.92
N LYS A 116 1.92 8.72 -7.26
CA LYS A 116 2.15 9.18 -8.62
C LYS A 116 2.98 8.14 -9.37
N ILE A 117 2.54 7.81 -10.58
CA ILE A 117 3.37 7.10 -11.54
C ILE A 117 4.51 8.04 -11.90
N ASP A 118 5.69 7.72 -11.42
CA ASP A 118 6.84 8.58 -11.59
C ASP A 118 7.50 8.30 -12.94
N GLY A 119 6.82 8.72 -14.02
CA GLY A 119 7.35 8.60 -15.39
C GLY A 119 8.72 9.25 -15.53
N SER A 120 8.98 10.30 -14.73
CA SER A 120 10.29 10.93 -14.63
C SER A 120 11.34 10.01 -13.99
N ARG A 121 10.97 9.26 -12.93
CA ARG A 121 11.82 8.21 -12.34
C ARG A 121 12.06 7.05 -13.28
N ILE A 122 11.05 6.60 -14.02
CA ILE A 122 11.22 5.54 -15.04
C ILE A 122 12.22 6.00 -16.10
N TYR A 123 12.08 7.23 -16.60
CA TYR A 123 13.02 7.82 -17.55
C TYR A 123 14.43 7.95 -16.96
N PHE A 124 14.54 8.42 -15.72
CA PHE A 124 15.81 8.55 -15.00
C PHE A 124 16.49 7.18 -14.83
N LEU A 125 15.76 6.16 -14.39
CA LEU A 125 16.27 4.79 -14.22
C LEU A 125 16.71 4.21 -15.56
N HIS A 126 15.90 4.38 -16.61
CA HIS A 126 16.26 3.95 -17.96
C HIS A 126 17.56 4.61 -18.44
N ARG A 127 17.68 5.93 -18.24
CA ARG A 127 18.90 6.68 -18.57
C ARG A 127 20.09 6.16 -17.78
N GLU A 128 19.97 6.03 -16.46
CA GLU A 128 21.05 5.54 -15.60
C GLU A 128 21.50 4.13 -15.98
N ILE A 129 20.56 3.21 -16.30
CA ILE A 129 20.88 1.86 -16.78
C ILE A 129 21.63 1.92 -18.11
N THR A 130 21.18 2.76 -19.05
CA THR A 130 21.76 2.86 -20.40
C THR A 130 23.12 3.55 -20.41
N SER A 131 23.33 4.54 -19.54
CA SER A 131 24.60 5.28 -19.42
C SER A 131 25.56 4.70 -18.36
N SER A 132 25.15 3.65 -17.65
CA SER A 132 25.98 3.01 -16.63
C SER A 132 27.16 2.29 -17.28
N SER A 133 28.35 2.51 -16.73
CA SER A 133 29.58 1.81 -17.10
C SER A 133 30.38 1.45 -15.84
N GLN A 134 31.21 0.41 -15.92
CA GLN A 134 31.92 -0.12 -14.75
C GLN A 134 32.89 0.89 -14.14
N GLY A 135 33.58 1.70 -14.95
CA GLY A 135 34.58 2.65 -14.45
C GLY A 135 35.66 1.98 -13.61
N THR A 136 35.91 2.52 -12.41
CA THR A 136 36.97 2.06 -11.48
C THR A 136 36.47 1.14 -10.37
N VAL A 137 35.17 0.83 -10.32
CA VAL A 137 34.61 -0.06 -9.29
C VAL A 137 34.81 -1.54 -9.65
N SER A 138 34.78 -2.40 -8.63
CA SER A 138 34.83 -3.85 -8.83
C SER A 138 33.61 -4.33 -9.63
N ILE A 139 33.81 -5.43 -10.38
CA ILE A 139 32.74 -6.07 -11.16
C ILE A 139 31.54 -6.40 -10.27
N SER A 140 31.78 -6.94 -9.07
CA SER A 140 30.71 -7.26 -8.12
C SER A 140 29.90 -6.03 -7.72
N ALA A 141 30.57 -4.93 -7.32
CA ALA A 141 29.88 -3.71 -6.93
C ALA A 141 29.09 -3.09 -8.09
N TYR A 142 29.66 -3.13 -9.30
CA TYR A 142 28.98 -2.68 -10.52
C TYR A 142 27.71 -3.49 -10.80
N PHE A 143 27.80 -4.82 -10.78
CA PHE A 143 26.65 -5.70 -11.01
C PHE A 143 25.58 -5.54 -9.93
N THR A 144 25.95 -5.38 -8.66
CA THR A 144 25.00 -5.10 -7.59
C THR A 144 24.26 -3.78 -7.84
N LYS A 145 24.97 -2.70 -8.21
CA LYS A 145 24.34 -1.42 -8.55
C LYS A 145 23.37 -1.56 -9.73
N LEU A 146 23.83 -2.20 -10.82
CA LEU A 146 23.02 -2.39 -12.01
C LEU A 146 21.78 -3.24 -11.72
N ARG A 147 21.91 -4.26 -10.87
CA ARG A 147 20.79 -5.11 -10.46
C ARG A 147 19.74 -4.34 -9.66
N LEU A 148 20.16 -3.49 -8.72
CA LEU A 148 19.24 -2.65 -7.95
C LEU A 148 18.45 -1.69 -8.85
N LEU A 149 19.11 -1.08 -9.83
CA LEU A 149 18.45 -0.20 -10.81
C LEU A 149 17.42 -0.97 -11.66
N TRP A 150 17.75 -2.19 -12.09
CA TRP A 150 16.84 -3.06 -12.84
C TRP A 150 15.64 -3.51 -12.01
N ASP A 151 15.86 -3.97 -10.79
CA ASP A 151 14.78 -4.42 -9.90
C ASP A 151 13.81 -3.26 -9.59
N GLU A 152 14.31 -2.03 -9.44
CA GLU A 152 13.47 -0.82 -9.30
C GLU A 152 12.73 -0.48 -10.61
N TYR A 153 13.42 -0.53 -11.75
CA TYR A 153 12.85 -0.25 -13.06
C TYR A 153 11.70 -1.22 -13.39
N ASP A 154 11.91 -2.52 -13.22
CA ASP A 154 10.89 -3.55 -13.46
C ASP A 154 9.67 -3.35 -12.55
N ALA A 155 9.90 -3.02 -11.28
CA ALA A 155 8.83 -2.76 -10.34
C ALA A 155 7.96 -1.54 -10.72
N LEU A 156 8.55 -0.51 -11.34
CA LEU A 156 7.83 0.69 -11.80
C LEU A 156 7.21 0.51 -13.19
N TYR A 157 7.91 -0.16 -14.11
CA TYR A 157 7.45 -0.39 -15.49
C TYR A 157 6.26 -1.34 -15.55
N LEU A 158 6.26 -2.41 -14.75
CA LEU A 158 5.11 -3.31 -14.65
C LEU A 158 3.86 -2.57 -14.15
N ARG A 159 4.03 -1.59 -13.25
CA ARG A 159 2.93 -0.74 -12.75
C ARG A 159 2.43 0.24 -13.80
N LEU A 160 3.33 0.81 -14.62
CA LEU A 160 2.94 1.67 -15.75
C LEU A 160 2.06 0.90 -16.75
N LEU A 161 2.46 -0.31 -17.13
CA LEU A 161 1.67 -1.14 -18.06
C LEU A 161 0.28 -1.47 -17.51
N VAL A 162 0.17 -1.86 -16.23
CA VAL A 162 -1.13 -2.09 -15.59
C VAL A 162 -1.96 -0.81 -15.51
N GLY A 163 -1.33 0.33 -15.21
CA GLY A 163 -2.00 1.64 -15.20
C GLY A 163 -2.54 2.04 -16.58
N VAL A 164 -1.75 1.88 -17.64
CA VAL A 164 -2.17 2.15 -19.03
C VAL A 164 -3.28 1.20 -19.48
N LEU A 165 -3.20 -0.09 -19.12
CA LEU A 165 -4.28 -1.05 -19.40
C LEU A 165 -5.57 -0.71 -18.65
N ASN A 166 -5.47 -0.29 -17.39
CA ASN A 166 -6.62 0.15 -16.59
C ASN A 166 -7.22 1.47 -17.09
N LEU A 167 -6.39 2.42 -17.54
CA LEU A 167 -6.84 3.63 -18.24
C LEU A 167 -7.52 3.28 -19.57
N GLY A 168 -6.97 2.33 -20.33
CA GLY A 168 -7.60 1.83 -21.56
C GLY A 168 -8.98 1.22 -21.29
N ARG A 169 -9.12 0.46 -20.20
CA ARG A 169 -10.41 -0.09 -19.72
C ARG A 169 -11.36 0.99 -19.20
N MET A 170 -10.87 2.00 -18.47
CA MET A 170 -11.70 3.13 -18.03
C MET A 170 -12.15 3.99 -19.20
N LEU A 171 -11.30 4.27 -20.19
CA LEU A 171 -11.67 4.99 -21.40
C LEU A 171 -12.67 4.20 -22.25
N SER A 172 -12.54 2.87 -22.34
CA SER A 172 -13.55 2.04 -22.99
C SER A 172 -14.88 2.02 -22.23
N MET A 173 -14.83 2.04 -20.89
CA MET A 173 -16.04 2.14 -20.05
C MET A 173 -16.69 3.52 -20.16
N LEU A 174 -15.93 4.61 -20.18
CA LEU A 174 -16.43 5.97 -20.37
C LEU A 174 -17.02 6.16 -21.78
N ASN A 175 -16.39 5.62 -22.83
CA ASN A 175 -16.98 5.61 -24.17
C ASN A 175 -18.29 4.81 -24.21
N ASN A 176 -18.37 3.67 -23.51
CA ASN A 176 -19.62 2.90 -23.44
C ASN A 176 -20.71 3.59 -22.59
N SER A 177 -20.36 4.31 -21.52
CA SER A 177 -21.33 5.06 -20.71
C SER A 177 -21.80 6.35 -21.37
N ILE A 178 -20.97 7.02 -22.19
CA ILE A 178 -21.38 8.19 -22.98
C ILE A 178 -22.26 7.77 -24.16
N CYS A 179 -22.06 6.57 -24.73
CA CYS A 179 -22.91 6.01 -25.78
C CYS A 179 -24.34 5.65 -25.31
N PHE A 180 -24.62 5.57 -24.00
CA PHE A 180 -25.96 5.24 -23.50
C PHE A 180 -26.92 6.44 -23.34
N ASN A 181 -26.44 7.69 -23.51
CA ASN A 181 -27.27 8.89 -23.38
C ASN A 181 -27.60 9.59 -24.72
N PHE A 182 -27.39 8.94 -25.86
CA PHE A 182 -27.69 9.51 -27.18
C PHE A 182 -28.50 8.58 -28.10
N LEU A 183 -29.34 7.71 -27.52
CA LEU A 183 -30.23 6.81 -28.26
C LEU A 183 -31.69 6.81 -27.80
N TRP A 184 -32.11 7.84 -27.05
CA TRP A 184 -33.52 8.09 -26.73
C TRP A 184 -33.82 9.61 -26.72
N VAL A 185 -33.89 10.23 -27.90
CA VAL A 185 -34.89 11.22 -28.32
C VAL A 185 -35.06 11.08 -29.83
#